data_AF-A0A7R9WUD6-F1
#
_entry.id   AF-A0A7R9WUD6-F1
#
_cell.length_a   1.000
_cell.length_b   1.000
_cell.length_c   1.000
_cell.angle_alpha   90.00
_cell.angle_beta   90.00
_cell.angle_gamma   90.00
#
_symmetry.space_group_name_H-M   'P 1'
#
loop_
_entity.id
_entity.type
_entity.pdbx_description
1 polymer ?
#
loop_
_entity_poly.entity_id
_entity_poly.type
_entity_poly.pdbx_seq_one_letter_code
_entity_poly.pdbx_strand_id
1 'polypeptide(L)'
;MLHLQGRYVEGEMTQQWRGDGMCYPMPLDTVLPLLPSWSVSAMVGSTRLEAEDGGGDEAERSLVKNKAHTTEVMQRARVEAESGKLSFEEQDASMQALRFVPYRLECMSGGPETIMWERLQWKRAEPNSENSEDWKNAEWNTPDGLLPH
;
A
#
# COMPACT_ATOMS: atom_id res chain seq x y z
N MET A 1 -10.78 4.89 -10.62
CA MET A 1 -10.63 5.76 -11.80
C MET A 1 -9.89 7.00 -11.32
N LEU A 2 -8.67 7.25 -11.80
CA LEU A 2 -7.98 8.52 -11.50
C LEU A 2 -8.62 9.57 -12.41
N HIS A 3 -9.42 10.48 -11.85
CA HIS A 3 -9.98 11.58 -12.63
C HIS A 3 -8.85 12.49 -13.05
N LEU A 4 -8.49 12.44 -14.34
CA LEU A 4 -7.64 13.46 -14.96
C LEU A 4 -8.42 14.78 -14.90
N GLN A 5 -7.73 15.81 -14.43
CA GLN A 5 -8.20 17.16 -14.17
C GLN A 5 -9.37 17.60 -15.09
N GLY A 6 -10.53 17.92 -14.49
CA GLY A 6 -11.60 18.67 -15.15
C GLY A 6 -12.67 17.87 -15.92
N ARG A 7 -12.76 16.55 -15.75
CA ARG A 7 -13.91 15.76 -16.24
C ARG A 7 -14.69 15.18 -15.07
N TYR A 8 -15.76 15.87 -14.70
CA TYR A 8 -16.73 15.41 -13.72
C TYR A 8 -18.04 15.05 -14.43
N VAL A 9 -18.72 14.03 -13.94
CA VAL A 9 -20.12 13.79 -14.30
C VAL A 9 -20.97 14.77 -13.49
N GLU A 10 -22.04 15.30 -14.10
CA GLU A 10 -22.98 16.21 -13.44
C GLU A 10 -23.52 15.58 -12.14
N GLY A 11 -23.45 16.34 -11.03
CA GLY A 11 -23.85 15.87 -9.70
C GLY A 11 -22.81 15.03 -8.94
N GLU A 12 -21.68 14.63 -9.54
CA GLU A 12 -20.65 13.87 -8.82
C GLU A 12 -19.65 14.78 -8.10
N MET A 13 -19.26 14.41 -6.88
CA MET A 13 -18.08 14.96 -6.22
C MET A 13 -16.96 13.91 -6.19
N THR A 14 -15.75 14.35 -6.51
CA THR A 14 -14.54 13.53 -6.40
C THR A 14 -13.69 14.02 -5.23
N GLN A 15 -13.20 13.07 -4.43
CA GLN A 15 -12.20 13.32 -3.40
C GLN A 15 -10.97 12.47 -3.67
N GLN A 16 -9.79 13.08 -3.58
CA GLN A 16 -8.51 12.39 -3.66
C GLN A 16 -7.69 12.71 -2.41
N TRP A 17 -7.25 11.66 -1.72
CA TRP A 17 -6.37 11.77 -0.56
C TRP A 17 -4.92 11.45 -0.95
N ARG A 18 -3.99 12.25 -0.46
CA ARG A 18 -2.54 12.06 -0.55
C ARG A 18 -1.95 12.13 0.85
N GLY A 19 -0.90 11.37 1.11
CA GLY A 19 -0.25 11.38 2.42
C GLY A 19 1.24 11.24 2.29
N ASP A 20 1.96 12.00 3.11
CA ASP A 20 3.39 11.79 3.35
C ASP A 20 3.59 11.32 4.77
N GLY A 21 4.46 10.34 4.91
CA GLY A 21 4.62 9.61 6.15
C GLY A 21 5.83 8.72 6.11
N MET A 22 5.99 7.98 7.20
CA MET A 22 6.98 6.93 7.32
C MET A 22 6.30 5.58 7.38
N CYS A 23 6.98 4.55 6.87
CA CYS A 23 6.55 3.17 6.99
C CYS A 23 7.35 2.49 8.10
N TYR A 24 6.67 1.74 8.96
CA TYR A 24 7.28 0.99 10.05
C TYR A 24 6.97 -0.49 9.91
N PRO A 25 7.94 -1.38 10.16
CA PRO A 25 7.67 -2.80 10.29
C PRO A 25 6.57 -3.03 11.32
N MET A 26 5.63 -3.91 10.98
CA MET A 26 4.63 -4.40 11.92
C MET A 26 4.58 -5.93 11.88
N PRO A 27 4.18 -6.57 12.99
CA PRO A 27 4.08 -8.03 13.04
C PRO A 27 3.12 -8.56 11.97
N LEU A 28 3.57 -9.53 11.17
CA LEU A 28 2.81 -10.06 10.04
C LEU A 28 1.52 -10.77 10.50
N ASP A 29 1.56 -11.46 11.63
CA ASP A 29 0.43 -12.12 12.29
C ASP A 29 -0.77 -11.19 12.56
N THR A 30 -0.52 -9.89 12.77
CA THR A 30 -1.60 -8.90 12.97
C THR A 30 -2.36 -8.56 11.70
N VAL A 31 -1.76 -8.75 10.52
CA VAL A 31 -2.34 -8.37 9.23
C VAL A 31 -2.82 -9.59 8.44
N LEU A 32 -2.17 -10.74 8.59
CA LEU A 32 -2.50 -11.98 7.87
C LEU A 32 -4.00 -12.34 7.87
N PRO A 33 -4.74 -12.25 8.99
CA PRO A 33 -6.17 -12.58 9.01
C PRO A 33 -7.04 -11.61 8.17
N LEU A 34 -6.53 -10.42 7.86
CA LEU A 34 -7.21 -9.38 7.10
C LEU A 34 -6.90 -9.46 5.60
N LEU A 35 -5.83 -10.16 5.23
CA LEU A 35 -5.42 -10.28 3.84
C LEU A 35 -6.29 -11.31 3.12
N PRO A 36 -6.71 -11.04 1.89
CA PRO A 36 -7.37 -12.05 1.10
C PRO A 36 -6.35 -13.13 0.70
N SER A 37 -6.79 -14.39 0.68
CA SER A 37 -5.93 -15.55 0.43
C SER A 37 -5.14 -15.44 -0.88
N TRP A 38 -5.72 -14.80 -1.90
CA TRP A 38 -5.06 -14.59 -3.19
C TRP A 38 -3.80 -13.71 -3.07
N SER A 39 -3.79 -12.70 -2.19
CA SER A 39 -2.62 -11.85 -1.97
C SER A 39 -1.49 -12.64 -1.32
N VAL A 40 -1.81 -13.45 -0.30
CA VAL A 40 -0.84 -14.34 0.36
C VAL A 40 -0.26 -15.32 -0.66
N SER A 41 -1.12 -15.97 -1.45
CA SER A 41 -0.68 -16.93 -2.47
C SER A 41 0.20 -16.31 -3.55
N ALA A 42 -0.06 -15.06 -3.94
CA ALA A 42 0.72 -14.36 -4.95
C ALA A 42 2.11 -13.99 -4.43
N MET A 43 2.21 -13.50 -3.18
CA MET A 43 3.50 -13.17 -2.57
C MET A 43 4.37 -14.41 -2.39
N VAL A 44 3.81 -15.47 -1.79
CA VAL A 44 4.53 -16.75 -1.62
C VAL A 44 4.90 -17.38 -2.96
N GLY A 45 3.97 -17.41 -3.92
CA GLY A 45 4.22 -17.91 -5.26
C GLY A 45 5.33 -17.15 -5.97
N SER A 46 5.39 -15.82 -5.81
CA SER A 46 6.46 -14.98 -6.36
C SER A 46 7.82 -15.34 -5.76
N THR A 47 7.93 -15.44 -4.43
CA THR A 47 9.19 -15.81 -3.77
C THR A 47 9.69 -17.19 -4.20
N ARG A 48 8.78 -18.17 -4.36
CA ARG A 48 9.13 -19.51 -4.84
C ARG A 48 9.68 -19.47 -6.27
N LEU A 49 9.05 -18.71 -7.15
CA LEU A 49 9.54 -18.53 -8.53
C LEU A 49 10.92 -17.87 -8.55
N GLU A 50 11.13 -16.84 -7.72
CA GLU A 50 12.45 -16.18 -7.60
C GLU A 50 13.53 -17.13 -7.09
N ALA A 51 13.20 -18.02 -6.14
CA ALA A 51 14.12 -19.04 -5.64
C ALA A 51 14.46 -20.09 -6.70
N GLU A 52 13.51 -20.47 -7.56
CA GLU A 52 13.72 -21.42 -8.66
C GLU A 52 14.53 -20.82 -9.81
N ASP A 53 14.38 -19.52 -10.09
CA ASP A 53 15.12 -18.79 -11.13
C ASP A 53 16.55 -18.40 -10.72
N GLY A 54 16.99 -18.78 -9.51
CA GLY A 54 18.38 -18.64 -9.07
C GLY A 54 18.82 -17.21 -8.75
N GLY A 55 17.89 -16.30 -8.46
CA GLY A 55 18.20 -14.94 -8.00
C GLY A 55 18.83 -14.03 -9.06
N GLY A 56 18.51 -14.22 -10.35
CA GLY A 56 19.03 -13.41 -11.45
C GLY A 56 18.79 -11.91 -11.30
N ASP A 57 19.74 -11.11 -11.79
CA ASP A 57 19.74 -9.63 -11.78
C ASP A 57 18.37 -9.04 -12.11
N GLU A 58 17.98 -7.95 -11.44
CA GLU A 58 16.67 -7.29 -11.61
C GLU A 58 16.32 -6.93 -13.07
N ALA A 59 17.34 -6.85 -13.95
CA ALA A 59 17.21 -6.60 -15.38
C ALA A 59 16.65 -7.80 -16.20
N GLU A 60 16.72 -9.03 -15.68
CA GLU A 60 16.22 -10.25 -16.35
C GLU A 60 14.86 -10.74 -15.81
N ARG A 61 14.23 -10.02 -14.87
CA ARG A 61 12.87 -10.31 -14.33
C ARG A 61 11.75 -10.37 -15.39
N SER A 62 12.04 -10.06 -16.65
CA SER A 62 11.04 -9.86 -17.72
C SER A 62 10.74 -11.09 -18.59
N LEU A 63 11.36 -12.24 -18.38
CA LEU A 63 11.06 -13.43 -19.19
C LEU A 63 10.60 -14.56 -18.29
N VAL A 64 9.30 -14.59 -18.01
CA VAL A 64 8.61 -15.80 -17.56
C VAL A 64 8.79 -16.87 -18.64
N LYS A 65 9.86 -17.66 -18.54
CA LYS A 65 10.29 -18.64 -19.55
C LYS A 65 9.25 -19.76 -19.72
N ASN A 66 8.34 -19.95 -18.75
CA ASN A 66 7.28 -20.95 -18.83
C ASN A 66 6.01 -20.53 -18.05
N LYS A 67 5.01 -20.00 -18.77
CA LYS A 67 3.72 -19.58 -18.18
C LYS A 67 2.96 -20.73 -17.49
N ALA A 68 3.07 -21.95 -18.00
CA ALA A 68 2.40 -23.10 -17.41
C ALA A 68 2.97 -23.40 -16.03
N HIS A 69 4.30 -23.36 -15.90
CA HIS A 69 5.01 -23.54 -14.64
C HIS A 69 4.67 -22.46 -13.61
N THR A 70 4.67 -21.18 -14.02
CA THR A 70 4.21 -20.08 -13.16
C THR A 70 2.79 -20.30 -12.64
N THR A 71 1.89 -20.76 -13.52
CA THR A 71 0.50 -21.04 -13.14
C THR A 71 0.44 -22.17 -12.12
N GLU A 72 1.22 -23.24 -12.32
CA GLU A 72 1.31 -24.37 -11.39
C GLU A 72 1.79 -23.92 -10.00
N VAL A 73 2.87 -23.15 -9.92
CA VAL A 73 3.41 -22.64 -8.65
C VAL A 73 2.38 -21.77 -7.91
N MET A 74 1.69 -20.89 -8.63
CA MET A 74 0.64 -20.04 -8.06
C MET A 74 -0.55 -20.84 -7.56
N GLN A 75 -1.01 -21.86 -8.31
CA GLN A 75 -2.10 -22.73 -7.87
C GLN A 75 -1.73 -23.55 -6.64
N ARG A 76 -0.49 -24.08 -6.58
CA ARG A 76 0.02 -24.79 -5.40
C ARG A 76 0.04 -23.88 -4.18
N ALA A 77 0.61 -22.68 -4.30
CA ALA A 77 0.66 -21.70 -3.21
C ALA A 77 -0.75 -21.32 -2.74
N ARG A 78 -1.72 -21.19 -3.65
CA ARG A 78 -3.12 -20.92 -3.32
C ARG A 78 -3.75 -22.04 -2.50
N VAL A 79 -3.62 -23.29 -2.94
CA VAL A 79 -4.19 -24.44 -2.22
C VAL A 79 -3.58 -24.56 -0.81
N GLU A 80 -2.29 -24.29 -0.68
CA GLU A 80 -1.60 -24.31 0.62
C GLU A 80 -2.03 -23.15 1.53
N ALA A 81 -2.22 -21.95 0.97
CA ALA A 81 -2.74 -20.80 1.72
C ALA A 81 -4.18 -21.06 2.22
N GLU A 82 -5.06 -21.54 1.35
CA GLU A 82 -6.46 -21.83 1.69
C GLU A 82 -6.61 -22.99 2.68
N SER A 83 -5.68 -23.96 2.65
CA SER A 83 -5.66 -25.09 3.59
C SER A 83 -4.87 -24.85 4.87
N GLY A 84 -4.26 -23.67 5.03
CA GLY A 84 -3.45 -23.32 6.21
C GLY A 84 -2.17 -24.15 6.34
N LYS A 85 -1.63 -24.66 5.22
CA LYS A 85 -0.42 -25.50 5.19
C LYS A 85 0.87 -24.71 5.02
N LEU A 86 0.78 -23.41 4.71
CA LEU A 86 1.95 -22.53 4.64
C LEU A 86 2.57 -22.37 6.04
N SER A 87 3.88 -22.61 6.15
CA SER A 87 4.59 -22.38 7.41
C SER A 87 4.71 -20.89 7.71
N PHE A 88 4.84 -20.54 9.00
CA PHE A 88 5.12 -19.16 9.40
C PHE A 88 6.46 -18.66 8.85
N GLU A 89 7.48 -19.53 8.82
CA GLU A 89 8.80 -19.21 8.28
C GLU A 89 8.74 -18.82 6.79
N GLU A 90 7.93 -19.55 6.00
CA GLU A 90 7.74 -19.24 4.58
C GLU A 90 6.96 -17.94 4.40
N GLN A 91 5.93 -17.71 5.22
CA GLN A 91 5.17 -16.47 5.18
C GLN A 91 6.05 -15.25 5.52
N ASP A 92 6.87 -15.35 6.56
CA ASP A 92 7.79 -14.29 6.99
C ASP A 92 8.90 -14.04 5.96
N ALA A 93 9.37 -15.06 5.26
CA ALA A 93 10.36 -14.91 4.20
C ALA A 93 9.76 -14.25 2.94
N SER A 94 8.48 -14.49 2.66
CA SER A 94 7.80 -14.00 1.46
C SER A 94 7.16 -12.63 1.61
N MET A 95 6.90 -12.18 2.84
CA MET A 95 6.06 -11.01 3.09
C MET A 95 6.61 -10.14 4.22
N GLN A 96 6.48 -8.83 4.05
CA GLN A 96 6.73 -7.88 5.12
C GLN A 96 5.51 -6.97 5.28
N ALA A 97 4.99 -6.90 6.50
CA ALA A 97 3.93 -5.96 6.81
C ALA A 97 4.53 -4.62 7.26
N LEU A 98 4.01 -3.54 6.67
CA LEU A 98 4.42 -2.18 6.98
C LEU A 98 3.21 -1.33 7.37
N ARG A 99 3.30 -0.62 8.49
CA ARG A 99 2.34 0.39 8.91
C ARG A 99 2.78 1.75 8.39
N PHE A 100 1.97 2.34 7.52
CA PHE A 100 2.13 3.73 7.13
C PHE A 100 1.61 4.67 8.23
N VAL A 101 2.45 5.60 8.68
CA VAL A 101 2.11 6.62 9.66
C VAL A 101 2.32 7.99 9.01
N PRO A 102 1.24 8.66 8.56
CA PRO A 102 1.35 9.96 7.94
C PRO A 102 1.64 11.05 8.98
N TYR A 103 2.54 11.97 8.63
CA TYR A 103 2.72 13.26 9.33
C TYR A 103 2.06 14.42 8.57
N ARG A 104 1.77 14.21 7.27
CA ARG A 104 1.05 15.15 6.41
C ARG A 104 -0.01 14.40 5.61
N LEU A 105 -1.22 14.94 5.56
CA LEU A 105 -2.30 14.49 4.69
C LEU A 105 -2.80 15.66 3.86
N GLU A 106 -3.05 15.43 2.58
CA GLU A 106 -3.73 16.38 1.70
C GLU A 106 -5.02 15.75 1.17
N CYS A 107 -6.13 16.46 1.27
CA CYS A 107 -7.37 16.14 0.59
C CYS A 107 -7.58 17.14 -0.54
N MET A 108 -7.86 16.63 -1.73
CA MET A 108 -8.32 17.42 -2.85
C MET A 108 -9.77 17.05 -3.13
N SER A 109 -10.69 18.01 -3.06
CA SER A 109 -12.11 17.85 -3.37
C SER A 109 -12.48 18.69 -4.59
N GLY A 110 -13.26 18.13 -5.51
CA GLY A 110 -13.74 18.84 -6.70
C GLY A 110 -15.01 18.21 -7.28
N GLY A 111 -15.71 18.96 -8.12
CA GLY A 111 -16.93 18.56 -8.79
C GLY A 111 -17.37 19.55 -9.88
N PRO A 112 -18.50 19.31 -10.57
CA PRO A 112 -19.01 20.14 -11.66
C PRO A 112 -19.27 21.59 -11.26
N GLU A 113 -19.72 21.80 -10.01
CA GLU A 113 -20.07 23.10 -9.46
C GLU A 113 -18.88 23.85 -8.83
N THR A 114 -17.71 23.21 -8.79
CA THR A 114 -16.49 23.83 -8.24
C THR A 114 -15.59 24.29 -9.37
N ILE A 115 -15.27 25.59 -9.41
CA ILE A 115 -14.38 26.20 -10.41
C ILE A 115 -12.98 25.59 -10.35
N MET A 116 -12.56 25.15 -9.16
CA MET A 116 -11.26 24.54 -8.91
C MET A 116 -11.33 23.57 -7.75
N TRP A 117 -10.34 22.69 -7.65
CA TRP A 117 -10.22 21.76 -6.54
C TRP A 117 -9.94 22.54 -5.25
N GLU A 118 -10.73 22.29 -4.22
CA GLU A 118 -10.38 22.66 -2.85
C GLU A 118 -9.25 21.75 -2.37
N ARG A 119 -8.24 22.33 -1.73
CA ARG A 119 -7.07 21.62 -1.23
C ARG A 119 -6.92 21.89 0.26
N LEU A 120 -7.07 20.86 1.07
CA LEU A 120 -6.89 20.93 2.52
C LEU A 120 -5.68 20.10 2.92
N GLN A 121 -4.87 20.63 3.84
CA GLN A 121 -3.69 19.96 4.35
C GLN A 121 -3.76 19.83 5.87
N TRP A 122 -3.65 18.61 6.38
CA TRP A 122 -3.45 18.33 7.80
C TRP A 122 -1.98 18.03 8.04
N LYS A 123 -1.41 18.64 9.09
CA LYS A 123 -0.08 18.30 9.62
C LYS A 123 -0.22 17.89 11.06
N ARG A 124 0.57 16.91 11.50
CA ARG A 124 0.69 16.63 12.93
C ARG A 124 1.40 17.78 13.64
N ALA A 125 1.04 17.98 14.90
CA ALA A 125 1.76 18.88 15.79
C ALA A 125 3.22 18.43 15.92
N GLU A 126 4.12 19.40 16.07
CA GLU A 126 5.51 19.09 16.39
C GLU A 126 5.54 18.42 17.77
N PRO A 127 6.26 17.29 17.92
CA PRO A 127 6.39 16.66 19.22
C PRO A 127 7.07 17.64 20.19
N ASN A 128 6.49 17.83 21.37
CA ASN A 128 7.10 18.63 22.44
C ASN A 128 8.34 17.98 23.08
N SER A 129 8.76 16.79 22.60
CA SER A 129 9.87 16.04 23.17
C SER A 129 11.04 15.92 22.19
N GLU A 130 12.24 15.86 22.74
CA GLU A 130 13.48 15.62 21.98
C GLU A 130 13.57 14.17 21.44
N ASN A 131 12.60 13.30 21.75
CA ASN A 131 12.57 11.93 21.26
C ASN A 131 11.97 11.86 19.85
N SER A 132 12.76 11.33 18.92
CA SER A 132 12.45 11.28 17.48
C SER A 132 11.23 10.43 17.08
N GLU A 133 10.53 9.80 18.03
CA GLU A 133 9.39 8.92 17.76
C GLU A 133 8.03 9.41 18.27
N ASP A 134 8.00 10.44 19.14
CA ASP A 134 6.75 10.91 19.75
C ASP A 134 5.78 11.55 18.74
N TRP A 135 6.32 12.02 17.60
CA TRP A 135 5.50 12.57 16.52
C TRP A 135 4.51 11.54 15.95
N LYS A 136 4.76 10.23 16.07
CA LYS A 136 3.83 9.16 15.61
C LYS A 136 2.48 9.25 16.31
N ASN A 137 2.45 9.80 17.52
CA ASN A 137 1.27 9.96 18.36
C ASN A 137 0.84 11.43 18.49
N ALA A 138 1.55 12.37 17.86
CA ALA A 138 1.20 13.78 17.89
C ALA A 138 -0.19 14.00 17.29
N GLU A 139 -0.95 14.90 17.91
CA GLU A 139 -2.29 15.27 17.47
C GLU A 139 -2.25 15.96 16.11
N TRP A 140 -3.34 15.86 15.35
CA TRP A 140 -3.48 16.57 14.09
C TRP A 140 -3.86 18.03 14.36
N ASN A 141 -3.15 18.95 13.70
CA ASN A 141 -3.56 20.35 13.69
C ASN A 141 -4.83 20.53 12.83
N THR A 142 -5.52 21.65 13.05
CA THR A 142 -6.59 22.12 12.16
C THR A 142 -6.07 22.20 10.72
N PRO A 143 -6.86 21.79 9.71
CA PRO A 143 -6.40 21.81 8.33
C PRO A 143 -6.14 23.23 7.83
N ASP A 144 -5.06 23.39 7.07
CA ASP A 144 -4.74 24.60 6.33
C ASP A 144 -5.30 24.50 4.91
N GLY A 145 -5.96 25.57 4.44
CA GLY A 145 -6.35 25.72 3.05
C GLY A 145 -5.13 26.04 2.18
N LEU A 146 -4.86 25.21 1.18
CA LEU A 146 -3.80 25.47 0.21
C LEU A 146 -4.38 26.17 -1.01
N LEU A 147 -3.65 27.18 -1.51
CA LEU A 147 -4.01 27.79 -2.78
C LEU A 147 -3.91 26.74 -3.90
N PRO A 148 -4.89 26.69 -4.82
CA PRO A 148 -4.80 25.87 -6.01
C PRO A 148 -3.65 26.37 -6.91
N HIS A 149 -2.86 25.43 -7.46
CA HIS A 149 -1.77 25.73 -8.41
C HIS A 149 -2.31 25.92 -9.82
#